data_AF-A0A1V3MZE6-F1
#
_entry.id   AF-A0A1V3MZE6-F1
#
_cell.length_a   1.000
_cell.length_b   1.000
_cell.length_c   1.000
_cell.angle_alpha   90.00
_cell.angle_beta   90.00
_cell.angle_gamma   90.00
#
_symmetry.space_group_name_H-M   'P 1'
#
loop_
_entity.id
_entity.type
_entity.pdbx_description
1 polymer ?
#
loop_
_entity_poly.entity_id
_entity_poly.type
_entity_poly.pdbx_seq_one_letter_code
_entity_poly.pdbx_strand_id
1 'polypeptide(L)'
;MKKITSYVCMLLAMASLMTACRKDDPLPPPDPPSPKGLCGEIGLLERDTVFSNRLTALIRDTQTKNYETGYMLLPNGGKTFRYQPINGVPGQASIQFSPQGQVDGFIHSHYGGLYPNFSGSDIRAVYFALVDEKINDTGRFITTVVSDNGIAYLLMIEDVKKFLAFGERYFDDPAAFTRFELTYSRMQMESLNRAGLTGSFEIALLEMLSGSGLALFKGTGTFNVWLRMQTQGDGKVSLNRCF
;
A
#
# COMPACT_ATOMS: atom_id res chain seq x y z
N MET A 1 -64.24 -13.82 46.16
CA MET A 1 -65.29 -14.24 45.19
C MET A 1 -65.31 -13.25 44.03
N LYS A 2 -65.46 -13.77 42.81
CA LYS A 2 -65.36 -13.12 41.48
C LYS A 2 -66.20 -11.84 41.29
N LYS A 3 -65.70 -10.94 40.42
CA LYS A 3 -66.36 -10.17 39.32
C LYS A 3 -65.24 -9.33 38.62
N ILE A 4 -64.80 -9.54 37.37
CA ILE A 4 -65.41 -9.31 36.03
C ILE A 4 -66.07 -7.91 36.02
N THR A 5 -65.68 -6.88 35.25
CA THR A 5 -65.20 -6.69 33.86
C THR A 5 -64.76 -5.22 33.74
N SER A 6 -63.81 -4.86 32.87
CA SER A 6 -63.91 -3.60 32.11
C SER A 6 -63.02 -3.62 30.87
N TYR A 7 -63.66 -3.57 29.71
CA TYR A 7 -63.07 -3.31 28.41
C TYR A 7 -62.78 -1.81 28.28
N VAL A 8 -61.55 -1.42 27.94
CA VAL A 8 -61.29 -0.14 27.28
C VAL A 8 -60.38 -0.40 26.09
N CYS A 9 -61.03 -0.40 24.92
CA CYS A 9 -60.41 -0.44 23.62
C CYS A 9 -59.94 0.99 23.31
N MET A 10 -58.63 1.23 23.27
CA MET A 10 -58.07 2.53 22.85
C MET A 10 -57.41 2.34 21.48
N LEU A 11 -58.16 2.68 20.44
CA LEU A 11 -57.63 2.86 19.08
C LEU A 11 -56.70 4.07 19.08
N LEU A 12 -55.40 3.85 18.85
CA LEU A 12 -54.50 4.89 18.33
C LEU A 12 -54.48 4.76 16.80
N ALA A 13 -55.16 5.68 16.12
CA ALA A 13 -54.99 5.89 14.70
C ALA A 13 -53.65 6.64 14.47
N MET A 14 -52.61 5.92 14.06
CA MET A 14 -51.42 6.56 13.49
C MET A 14 -51.76 7.08 12.09
N ALA A 15 -51.91 8.39 11.95
CA ALA A 15 -51.87 9.06 10.67
C ALA A 15 -50.41 9.09 10.18
N SER A 16 -50.01 8.04 9.46
CA SER A 16 -48.76 8.04 8.70
C SER A 16 -48.94 8.97 7.49
N LEU A 17 -48.31 10.14 7.55
CA LEU A 17 -48.06 10.95 6.36
C LEU A 17 -47.14 10.13 5.44
N MET A 18 -47.75 9.42 4.49
CA MET A 18 -47.06 8.83 3.36
C MET A 18 -46.55 9.98 2.49
N THR A 19 -45.30 10.38 2.71
CA THR A 19 -44.55 11.19 1.74
C THR A 19 -44.36 10.31 0.52
N ALA A 20 -45.24 10.46 -0.48
CA ALA A 20 -45.13 9.78 -1.75
C ALA A 20 -43.79 10.14 -2.40
N CYS A 21 -42.90 9.15 -2.55
CA CYS A 21 -41.67 9.31 -3.31
C CYS A 21 -42.01 9.69 -4.74
N ARG A 22 -41.67 10.91 -5.15
CA ARG A 22 -41.70 11.30 -6.57
C ARG A 22 -40.63 10.50 -7.29
N LYS A 23 -41.05 9.80 -8.34
CA LYS A 23 -40.19 8.94 -9.18
C LYS A 23 -39.20 9.74 -10.04
N ASP A 24 -39.36 11.06 -10.09
CA ASP A 24 -38.67 11.94 -11.04
C ASP A 24 -37.72 12.95 -10.37
N ASP A 25 -37.39 12.77 -9.09
CA ASP A 25 -36.34 13.59 -8.46
C ASP A 25 -34.98 13.18 -9.07
N PRO A 26 -34.17 14.13 -9.56
CA PRO A 26 -32.83 13.85 -10.04
C PRO A 26 -32.06 13.11 -8.94
N LEU A 27 -31.44 11.99 -9.30
CA LEU A 27 -30.58 11.28 -8.37
C LEU A 27 -29.57 12.28 -7.80
N PRO A 28 -29.36 12.32 -6.48
CA PRO A 28 -28.30 13.14 -5.92
C PRO A 28 -26.99 12.77 -6.62
N PRO A 29 -26.10 13.75 -6.86
CA PRO A 29 -24.80 13.47 -7.45
C PRO A 29 -24.12 12.36 -6.63
N PRO A 30 -23.39 11.43 -7.29
CA PRO A 30 -22.73 10.34 -6.58
C PRO A 30 -21.85 10.92 -5.47
N ASP A 31 -21.99 10.37 -4.27
CA ASP A 31 -21.16 10.79 -3.15
C ASP A 31 -19.69 10.67 -3.53
N PRO A 32 -18.83 11.64 -3.15
CA PRO A 32 -17.39 11.49 -3.31
C PRO A 32 -16.96 10.19 -2.61
N PRO A 33 -16.03 9.42 -3.21
CA PRO A 33 -15.66 8.11 -2.70
C PRO A 33 -15.31 8.21 -1.21
N SER A 34 -15.92 7.34 -0.41
CA SER A 34 -15.70 7.30 1.03
C SER A 34 -14.19 7.22 1.31
N PRO A 35 -13.62 8.08 2.17
CA PRO A 35 -12.19 8.07 2.50
C PRO A 35 -11.70 6.81 3.21
N LYS A 36 -12.56 5.80 3.42
CA LYS A 36 -12.24 4.61 4.20
C LYS A 36 -11.66 3.53 3.28
N GLY A 37 -10.53 2.98 3.70
CA GLY A 37 -9.84 1.91 3.00
C GLY A 37 -8.74 2.41 2.07
N LEU A 38 -8.08 1.45 1.45
CA LEU A 38 -6.81 1.67 0.76
C LEU A 38 -6.88 2.75 -0.32
N CYS A 39 -7.92 2.75 -1.16
CA CYS A 39 -8.08 3.76 -2.20
C CYS A 39 -8.25 5.18 -1.64
N GLY A 40 -8.89 5.34 -0.47
CA GLY A 40 -9.00 6.63 0.21
C GLY A 40 -7.64 7.22 0.57
N GLU A 41 -6.74 6.38 1.10
CA GLU A 41 -5.35 6.77 1.42
C GLU A 41 -4.54 7.07 0.16
N ILE A 42 -4.68 6.26 -0.90
CA ILE A 42 -4.07 6.56 -2.21
C ILE A 42 -4.49 7.94 -2.70
N GLY A 43 -5.78 8.25 -2.65
CA GLY A 43 -6.29 9.57 -3.06
C GLY A 43 -5.71 10.72 -2.23
N LEU A 44 -5.37 10.48 -0.95
CA LEU A 44 -4.67 11.49 -0.13
C LEU A 44 -3.23 11.68 -0.59
N LEU A 45 -2.51 10.61 -0.90
CA LEU A 45 -1.14 10.67 -1.41
C LEU A 45 -1.04 11.35 -2.77
N GLU A 46 -2.00 11.08 -3.67
CA GLU A 46 -2.08 11.72 -5.00
C GLU A 46 -2.16 13.26 -4.91
N ARG A 47 -2.64 13.81 -3.78
CA ARG A 47 -2.76 15.25 -3.52
C ARG A 47 -1.66 15.80 -2.61
N ASP A 48 -0.80 14.96 -2.05
CA ASP A 48 0.30 15.39 -1.19
C ASP A 48 1.52 15.80 -2.02
N THR A 49 1.63 17.11 -2.27
CA THR A 49 2.76 17.66 -3.02
C THR A 49 4.09 17.54 -2.29
N VAL A 50 4.09 17.44 -0.96
CA VAL A 50 5.32 17.21 -0.19
C VAL A 50 5.79 15.78 -0.43
N PHE A 51 4.89 14.81 -0.41
CA PHE A 51 5.19 13.41 -0.72
C PHE A 51 5.75 13.25 -2.13
N SER A 52 5.08 13.80 -3.15
CA SER A 52 5.57 13.72 -4.54
C SER A 52 6.94 14.38 -4.72
N ASN A 53 7.17 15.54 -4.08
CA ASN A 53 8.46 16.23 -4.11
C ASN A 53 9.57 15.39 -3.46
N ARG A 54 9.27 14.62 -2.41
CA ARG A 54 10.24 13.69 -1.78
C ARG A 54 10.60 12.55 -2.71
N LEU A 55 9.64 11.98 -3.42
CA LEU A 55 9.92 10.94 -4.43
C LEU A 55 10.76 11.48 -5.59
N THR A 56 10.48 12.70 -6.07
CA THR A 56 11.33 13.36 -7.08
C THR A 56 12.76 13.59 -6.58
N ALA A 57 12.94 13.97 -5.32
CA ALA A 57 14.26 14.11 -4.72
C ALA A 57 15.01 12.76 -4.63
N LEU A 58 14.31 11.69 -4.26
CA LEU A 58 14.88 10.35 -4.22
C LEU A 58 15.28 9.83 -5.61
N ILE A 59 14.53 10.15 -6.66
CA ILE A 59 14.95 9.82 -8.04
C ILE A 59 16.24 10.55 -8.41
N ARG A 60 16.39 11.83 -8.05
CA ARG A 60 17.65 12.52 -8.27
C ARG A 60 18.80 11.83 -7.53
N ASP A 61 18.55 11.35 -6.32
CA ASP A 61 19.54 10.59 -5.56
C ASP A 61 19.94 9.29 -6.26
N THR A 62 19.00 8.53 -6.84
CA THR A 62 19.34 7.29 -7.60
C THR A 62 20.30 7.51 -8.76
N GLN A 63 20.32 8.74 -9.32
CA GLN A 63 21.13 9.12 -10.47
C GLN A 63 22.48 9.73 -10.08
N THR A 64 22.62 10.16 -8.83
CA THR A 64 23.79 10.95 -8.36
C THR A 64 24.55 10.29 -7.22
N LYS A 65 23.94 9.29 -6.55
CA LYS A 65 24.52 8.56 -5.42
C LYS A 65 24.66 7.08 -5.78
N ASN A 66 25.68 6.44 -5.20
CA ASN A 66 25.93 5.01 -5.31
C ASN A 66 25.54 4.26 -4.01
N TYR A 67 24.55 4.78 -3.30
CA TYR A 67 23.98 4.21 -2.10
C TYR A 67 22.51 4.60 -2.01
N GLU A 68 21.74 3.79 -1.30
CA GLU A 68 20.32 4.04 -1.09
C GLU A 68 20.10 5.21 -0.14
N THR A 69 19.09 6.02 -0.43
CA THR A 69 18.63 7.11 0.44
C THR A 69 17.14 6.99 0.67
N GLY A 70 16.65 7.59 1.74
CA GLY A 70 15.25 7.48 2.08
C GLY A 70 14.78 8.45 3.13
N TYR A 71 13.52 8.27 3.51
CA TYR A 71 12.88 8.97 4.61
C TYR A 71 12.05 7.98 5.43
N MET A 72 12.13 8.13 6.74
CA MET A 72 11.14 7.60 7.67
C MET A 72 9.99 8.61 7.78
N LEU A 73 8.76 8.11 7.66
CA LEU A 73 7.55 8.92 7.73
C LEU A 73 7.04 8.85 9.16
N LEU A 74 7.16 9.95 9.89
CA LEU A 74 6.74 10.05 11.28
C LEU A 74 5.34 10.67 11.37
N PRO A 75 4.53 10.26 12.35
CA PRO A 75 3.24 10.88 12.62
C PRO A 75 3.35 12.38 12.84
N ASN A 76 2.38 13.12 12.28
CA ASN A 76 2.27 14.57 12.38
C ASN A 76 0.89 15.05 12.89
N GLY A 77 0.15 14.18 13.58
CA GLY A 77 -1.17 14.51 14.14
C GLY A 77 -2.28 14.75 13.10
N GLY A 78 -2.06 14.36 11.83
CA GLY A 78 -2.99 14.60 10.74
C GLY A 78 -2.82 13.64 9.56
N LYS A 79 -3.10 14.13 8.35
CA LYS A 79 -2.98 13.36 7.09
C LYS A 79 -1.65 13.55 6.35
N THR A 80 -0.70 14.24 6.96
CA THR A 80 0.64 14.52 6.42
C THR A 80 1.71 13.87 7.29
N PHE A 81 2.93 13.79 6.77
CA PHE A 81 4.06 13.16 7.43
C PHE A 81 5.13 14.19 7.81
N ARG A 82 5.86 13.92 8.91
CA ARG A 82 7.19 14.50 9.10
C ARG A 82 8.22 13.54 8.51
N TYR A 83 9.15 14.07 7.73
CA TYR A 83 10.13 13.26 7.00
C TYR A 83 11.47 13.32 7.72
N GLN A 84 11.92 12.19 8.27
CA GLN A 84 13.25 12.05 8.84
C GLN A 84 14.17 11.38 7.79
N PRO A 85 15.22 12.06 7.29
CA PRO A 85 16.09 11.49 6.28
C PRO A 85 16.90 10.31 6.82
N ILE A 86 17.15 9.33 5.95
CA ILE A 86 18.01 8.18 6.21
C ILE A 86 18.95 8.02 5.01
N ASN A 87 20.22 7.75 5.28
CA ASN A 87 21.20 7.43 4.25
C ASN A 87 21.73 6.01 4.49
N GLY A 88 21.85 5.24 3.42
CA GLY A 88 22.65 4.03 3.39
C GLY A 88 24.14 4.35 3.42
N VAL A 89 24.94 3.28 3.31
CA VAL A 89 26.40 3.38 3.28
C VAL A 89 26.87 3.46 1.82
N PRO A 90 27.74 4.43 1.45
CA PRO A 90 28.33 4.51 0.12
C PRO A 90 28.85 3.16 -0.41
N GLY A 91 28.38 2.74 -1.59
CA GLY A 91 28.77 1.48 -2.23
C GLY A 91 28.06 0.24 -1.70
N GLN A 92 27.11 0.37 -0.77
CA GLN A 92 26.27 -0.73 -0.28
C GLN A 92 24.84 -0.60 -0.80
N ALA A 93 24.30 -1.72 -1.27
CA ALA A 93 22.90 -1.88 -1.65
C ALA A 93 22.03 -2.13 -0.41
N SER A 94 22.07 -1.21 0.55
CA SER A 94 21.29 -1.31 1.78
C SER A 94 21.04 0.04 2.42
N ILE A 95 19.83 0.18 2.98
CA ILE A 95 19.43 1.24 3.89
C ILE A 95 18.88 0.63 5.19
N GLN A 96 19.22 1.22 6.34
CA GLN A 96 18.78 0.74 7.64
C GLN A 96 17.62 1.58 8.17
N PHE A 97 16.45 0.97 8.31
CA PHE A 97 15.33 1.54 9.04
C PHE A 97 15.37 1.10 10.49
N SER A 98 15.55 2.04 11.42
CA SER A 98 15.57 1.74 12.86
C SER A 98 14.76 2.79 13.63
N PRO A 99 13.42 2.71 13.54
CA PRO A 99 12.53 3.68 14.16
C PRO A 99 12.59 3.60 15.70
N GLN A 100 12.75 4.75 16.35
CA GLN A 100 12.75 4.86 17.82
C GLN A 100 11.33 4.78 18.42
N GLY A 101 10.31 4.93 17.59
CA GLY A 101 8.89 4.86 17.96
C GLY A 101 8.05 4.36 16.80
N GLN A 102 6.76 4.61 16.83
CA GLN A 102 5.87 4.23 15.73
C GLN A 102 6.02 5.18 14.53
N VAL A 103 5.87 4.62 13.34
CA VAL A 103 6.01 5.31 12.06
C VAL A 103 4.79 5.07 11.17
N ASP A 104 4.54 5.98 10.24
CA ASP A 104 3.50 5.87 9.21
C ASP A 104 4.05 5.30 7.90
N GLY A 105 5.36 5.08 7.79
CA GLY A 105 5.93 4.52 6.57
C GLY A 105 7.42 4.70 6.38
N PHE A 106 7.90 4.16 5.26
CA PHE A 106 9.26 4.34 4.77
C PHE A 106 9.21 4.62 3.27
N ILE A 107 10.05 5.53 2.79
CA ILE A 107 10.28 5.69 1.36
C ILE A 107 11.78 5.66 1.08
N HIS A 108 12.22 4.96 0.06
CA HIS A 108 13.64 4.88 -0.27
C HIS A 108 13.90 4.73 -1.77
N SER A 109 15.18 4.76 -2.11
CA SER A 109 15.70 4.82 -3.46
C SER A 109 16.61 3.64 -3.74
N HIS A 110 16.45 3.04 -4.91
CA HIS A 110 17.32 2.03 -5.47
C HIS A 110 18.17 2.69 -6.57
N TYR A 111 19.47 2.85 -6.32
CA TYR A 111 20.40 3.39 -7.32
C TYR A 111 20.69 2.39 -8.45
N GLY A 112 21.42 2.82 -9.49
CA GLY A 112 21.64 2.01 -10.68
C GLY A 112 22.25 0.63 -10.42
N GLY A 113 21.67 -0.40 -11.05
CA GLY A 113 22.07 -1.80 -10.92
C GLY A 113 21.34 -2.58 -9.81
N LEU A 114 20.48 -1.92 -9.04
CA LEU A 114 19.61 -2.57 -8.06
C LEU A 114 18.28 -3.01 -8.67
N TYR A 115 17.39 -3.57 -7.84
CA TYR A 115 16.08 -4.03 -8.28
C TYR A 115 15.25 -2.81 -8.71
N PRO A 116 14.51 -2.87 -9.82
CA PRO A 116 13.70 -1.74 -10.27
C PRO A 116 12.44 -1.54 -9.40
N ASN A 117 12.15 -2.46 -8.48
CA ASN A 117 11.02 -2.44 -7.54
C ASN A 117 11.48 -3.03 -6.19
N PHE A 118 10.53 -3.36 -5.31
CA PHE A 118 10.83 -3.94 -4.00
C PHE A 118 11.60 -5.27 -4.11
N SER A 119 12.66 -5.38 -3.31
CA SER A 119 13.32 -6.63 -2.94
C SER A 119 12.53 -7.37 -1.86
N GLY A 120 12.82 -8.66 -1.61
CA GLY A 120 12.19 -9.33 -0.46
C GLY A 120 12.70 -8.81 0.88
N SER A 121 13.91 -8.24 0.95
CA SER A 121 14.40 -7.55 2.14
C SER A 121 13.55 -6.33 2.50
N ASP A 122 13.08 -5.58 1.49
CA ASP A 122 12.18 -4.44 1.72
C ASP A 122 10.85 -4.91 2.33
N ILE A 123 10.27 -5.97 1.76
CA ILE A 123 8.98 -6.54 2.22
C ILE A 123 9.13 -7.13 3.63
N ARG A 124 10.26 -7.81 3.89
CA ARG A 124 10.61 -8.34 5.20
C ARG A 124 10.78 -7.24 6.25
N ALA A 125 11.33 -6.09 5.88
CA ALA A 125 11.41 -4.93 6.77
C ALA A 125 10.02 -4.40 7.16
N VAL A 126 9.05 -4.39 6.23
CA VAL A 126 7.66 -4.03 6.52
C VAL A 126 7.01 -5.03 7.48
N TYR A 127 7.26 -6.33 7.28
CA TYR A 127 6.78 -7.36 8.19
C TYR A 127 7.37 -7.20 9.61
N PHE A 128 8.67 -6.98 9.74
CA PHE A 128 9.28 -6.76 11.06
C PHE A 128 8.78 -5.47 11.72
N ALA A 129 8.57 -4.40 10.95
CA ALA A 129 7.94 -3.20 11.50
C ALA A 129 6.53 -3.48 12.05
N LEU A 130 5.77 -4.39 11.42
CA LEU A 130 4.45 -4.80 11.88
C LEU A 130 4.52 -5.62 13.19
N VAL A 131 5.35 -6.67 13.24
CA VAL A 131 5.43 -7.56 14.43
C VAL A 131 6.15 -6.92 15.62
N ASP A 132 7.05 -5.97 15.37
CA ASP A 132 7.73 -5.19 16.42
C ASP A 132 6.91 -3.97 16.88
N GLU A 133 5.63 -3.89 16.48
CA GLU A 133 4.69 -2.82 16.82
C GLU A 133 5.19 -1.40 16.45
N LYS A 134 6.03 -1.30 15.41
CA LYS A 134 6.59 -0.03 14.90
C LYS A 134 5.67 0.69 13.92
N ILE A 135 4.56 0.08 13.51
CA ILE A 135 3.58 0.71 12.64
C ILE A 135 2.54 1.45 13.49
N ASN A 136 2.39 2.76 13.25
CA ASN A 136 1.44 3.62 13.97
C ASN A 136 -0.01 3.31 13.59
N ASP A 137 -0.30 3.20 12.28
CA ASP A 137 -1.61 2.84 11.74
C ASP A 137 -1.43 1.95 10.52
N THR A 138 -1.79 0.67 10.64
CA THR A 138 -1.61 -0.32 9.58
C THR A 138 -2.45 -0.04 8.34
N GLY A 139 -3.60 0.62 8.47
CA GLY A 139 -4.44 1.00 7.34
C GLY A 139 -3.90 2.18 6.54
N ARG A 140 -2.95 2.93 7.12
CA ARG A 140 -2.33 4.13 6.53
C ARG A 140 -0.83 3.98 6.32
N PHE A 141 -0.26 2.84 6.72
CA PHE A 141 1.15 2.57 6.57
C PHE A 141 1.52 2.43 5.10
N ILE A 142 2.50 3.21 4.67
CA ILE A 142 2.97 3.21 3.28
C ILE A 142 4.44 2.86 3.19
N THR A 143 4.79 2.07 2.18
CA THR A 143 6.19 1.86 1.81
C THR A 143 6.37 2.19 0.34
N THR A 144 7.36 3.00 -0.02
CA THR A 144 7.63 3.35 -1.43
C THR A 144 9.08 3.12 -1.78
N VAL A 145 9.31 2.56 -2.96
CA VAL A 145 10.65 2.49 -3.56
C VAL A 145 10.64 3.26 -4.88
N VAL A 146 11.70 4.02 -5.14
CA VAL A 146 11.95 4.64 -6.44
C VAL A 146 13.22 4.09 -7.06
N SER A 147 13.22 3.83 -8.36
CA SER A 147 14.36 3.32 -9.10
C SER A 147 15.02 4.38 -9.99
N ASP A 148 16.24 4.09 -10.44
CA ASP A 148 17.07 4.92 -11.33
C ASP A 148 16.41 5.30 -12.66
N ASN A 149 15.52 4.44 -13.17
CA ASN A 149 14.70 4.69 -14.35
C ASN A 149 13.50 5.62 -14.10
N GLY A 150 13.36 6.18 -12.90
CA GLY A 150 12.30 7.14 -12.54
C GLY A 150 10.95 6.52 -12.23
N ILE A 151 10.87 5.20 -12.07
CA ILE A 151 9.63 4.51 -11.67
C ILE A 151 9.54 4.47 -10.14
N ALA A 152 8.32 4.62 -9.62
CA ALA A 152 8.02 4.47 -8.20
C ALA A 152 6.99 3.35 -7.99
N TYR A 153 7.19 2.56 -6.94
CA TYR A 153 6.23 1.55 -6.50
C TYR A 153 5.85 1.80 -5.06
N LEU A 154 4.57 1.66 -4.76
CA LEU A 154 4.00 1.80 -3.42
C LEU A 154 3.41 0.46 -2.98
N LEU A 155 3.77 0.03 -1.77
CA LEU A 155 3.28 -1.16 -1.11
C LEU A 155 2.45 -0.76 0.12
N MET A 156 1.28 -1.36 0.27
CA MET A 156 0.37 -1.13 1.39
C MET A 156 -0.17 -2.46 1.94
N ILE A 157 -0.49 -2.49 3.23
CA ILE A 157 -1.12 -3.64 3.88
C ILE A 157 -2.63 -3.56 3.67
N GLU A 158 -3.17 -4.46 2.87
CA GLU A 158 -4.62 -4.56 2.60
C GLU A 158 -5.32 -5.46 3.63
N ASP A 159 -4.66 -6.53 4.07
CA ASP A 159 -5.18 -7.49 5.05
C ASP A 159 -4.07 -7.90 6.02
N VAL A 160 -4.11 -7.33 7.23
CA VAL A 160 -3.11 -7.55 8.29
C VAL A 160 -2.98 -9.03 8.65
N LYS A 161 -4.09 -9.78 8.69
CA LYS A 161 -4.04 -11.20 9.09
C LYS A 161 -3.36 -12.05 8.03
N LYS A 162 -3.67 -11.79 6.75
CA LYS A 162 -2.97 -12.47 5.64
C LYS A 162 -1.50 -12.10 5.60
N PHE A 163 -1.17 -10.84 5.86
CA PHE A 163 0.22 -10.39 5.83
C PHE A 163 1.06 -10.96 6.98
N LEU A 164 0.50 -11.09 8.18
CA LEU A 164 1.14 -11.83 9.27
C LEU A 164 1.39 -13.28 8.89
N ALA A 165 0.37 -14.00 8.41
CA ALA A 165 0.53 -15.40 8.00
C ALA A 165 1.54 -15.59 6.85
N PHE A 166 1.58 -14.64 5.92
CA PHE A 166 2.57 -14.61 4.85
C PHE A 166 3.98 -14.39 5.40
N GLY A 167 4.17 -13.43 6.30
CA GLY A 167 5.46 -13.14 6.91
C GLY A 167 5.98 -14.27 7.79
N GLU A 168 5.13 -14.87 8.63
CA GLU A 168 5.48 -16.05 9.45
C GLU A 168 6.01 -17.20 8.58
N ARG A 169 5.41 -17.39 7.40
CA ARG A 169 5.81 -18.44 6.45
C ARG A 169 7.17 -18.19 5.80
N TYR A 170 7.51 -16.94 5.48
CA TYR A 170 8.64 -16.61 4.61
C TYR A 170 9.78 -15.84 5.28
N PHE A 171 9.53 -15.14 6.38
CA PHE A 171 10.43 -14.10 6.90
C PHE A 171 10.99 -14.37 8.30
N ASP A 172 10.35 -15.21 9.12
CA ASP A 172 10.85 -15.56 10.46
C ASP A 172 12.05 -16.50 10.40
N ASP A 173 12.03 -17.47 9.48
CA ASP A 173 13.12 -18.43 9.29
C ASP A 173 14.11 -17.97 8.20
N PRO A 174 15.42 -17.84 8.51
CA PRO A 174 16.43 -17.45 7.52
C PRO A 174 16.48 -18.35 6.28
N ALA A 175 16.22 -19.66 6.44
CA ALA A 175 16.22 -20.58 5.31
C ALA A 175 14.96 -20.40 4.44
N ALA A 176 13.80 -20.14 5.03
CA ALA A 176 12.58 -19.76 4.32
C ALA A 176 12.76 -18.46 3.54
N PHE A 177 13.40 -17.46 4.15
CA PHE A 177 13.68 -16.20 3.47
C PHE A 177 14.64 -16.38 2.29
N THR A 178 15.67 -17.22 2.45
CA THR A 178 16.57 -17.55 1.33
C THR A 178 15.82 -18.24 0.18
N ARG A 179 14.89 -19.16 0.49
CA ARG A 179 14.03 -19.78 -0.53
C ARG A 179 13.09 -18.78 -1.20
N PHE A 180 12.59 -17.80 -0.45
CA PHE A 180 11.78 -16.70 -0.99
C PHE A 180 12.58 -15.91 -2.04
N GLU A 181 13.78 -15.45 -1.69
CA GLU A 181 14.66 -14.69 -2.59
C GLU A 181 15.04 -15.49 -3.85
N LEU A 182 15.41 -16.77 -3.68
CA LEU A 182 15.71 -17.65 -4.81
C LEU A 182 14.51 -17.86 -5.73
N THR A 183 13.31 -17.98 -5.16
CA THR A 183 12.07 -18.14 -5.94
C THR A 183 11.77 -16.85 -6.71
N TYR A 184 11.92 -15.69 -6.05
CA TYR A 184 11.72 -14.39 -6.68
C TYR A 184 12.69 -14.20 -7.86
N SER A 185 13.99 -14.46 -7.66
CA SER A 185 15.01 -14.38 -8.72
C SER A 185 14.72 -15.34 -9.87
N ARG A 186 14.30 -16.58 -9.58
CA ARG A 186 13.94 -17.56 -10.62
C ARG A 186 12.75 -17.09 -11.45
N MET A 187 11.66 -16.64 -10.81
CA MET A 187 10.46 -16.13 -11.51
C MET A 187 10.78 -14.91 -12.38
N GLN A 188 11.67 -14.04 -11.91
CA GLN A 188 12.18 -12.90 -12.66
C GLN A 188 12.92 -13.38 -13.92
N MET A 189 13.86 -14.32 -13.78
CA MET A 189 14.61 -14.86 -14.92
C MET A 189 13.71 -15.54 -15.97
N GLU A 190 12.70 -16.29 -15.52
CA GLU A 190 11.69 -16.93 -16.40
C GLU A 190 10.85 -15.89 -17.19
N SER A 191 10.76 -14.67 -16.68
CA SER A 191 9.98 -13.58 -17.27
C SER A 191 10.82 -12.57 -18.06
N LEU A 192 12.15 -12.65 -17.99
CA LEU A 192 13.07 -11.64 -18.54
C LEU A 192 12.93 -11.47 -20.05
N ASN A 193 12.98 -12.57 -20.81
CA ASN A 193 12.95 -12.51 -22.29
C ASN A 193 11.62 -11.97 -22.85
N ARG A 194 10.52 -12.13 -22.09
CA ARG A 194 9.18 -11.73 -22.54
C ARG A 194 8.79 -10.31 -22.12
N ALA A 195 9.26 -9.86 -20.96
CA ALA A 195 8.80 -8.61 -20.34
C ALA A 195 9.90 -7.54 -20.19
N GLY A 196 11.14 -7.86 -20.54
CA GLY A 196 12.31 -7.02 -20.26
C GLY A 196 12.62 -6.96 -18.76
N LEU A 197 13.67 -6.22 -18.39
CA LEU A 197 14.18 -6.18 -17.02
C LEU A 197 13.10 -5.76 -16.02
N THR A 198 12.57 -4.54 -16.15
CA THR A 198 11.54 -4.01 -15.23
C THR A 198 10.29 -4.89 -15.20
N GLY A 199 9.73 -5.23 -16.36
CA GLY A 199 8.50 -6.03 -16.43
C GLY A 199 8.65 -7.41 -15.81
N SER A 200 9.84 -8.02 -15.92
CA SER A 200 10.10 -9.32 -15.31
C SER A 200 10.10 -9.30 -13.78
N PHE A 201 10.64 -8.23 -13.18
CA PHE A 201 10.57 -8.00 -11.73
C PHE A 201 9.13 -7.69 -11.28
N GLU A 202 8.37 -6.91 -12.07
CA GLU A 202 6.97 -6.62 -11.76
C GLU A 202 6.11 -7.89 -11.73
N ILE A 203 6.25 -8.76 -12.74
CA ILE A 203 5.53 -10.05 -12.81
C ILE A 203 5.90 -10.92 -11.62
N ALA A 204 7.20 -11.11 -11.39
CA ALA A 204 7.68 -11.98 -10.32
C ALA A 204 7.25 -11.47 -8.95
N LEU A 205 7.32 -10.16 -8.69
CA LEU A 205 6.87 -9.59 -7.43
C LEU A 205 5.36 -9.79 -7.22
N LEU A 206 4.54 -9.54 -8.24
CA LEU A 206 3.10 -9.74 -8.13
C LEU A 206 2.71 -11.20 -7.85
N GLU A 207 3.44 -12.15 -8.46
CA GLU A 207 3.23 -13.57 -8.21
C GLU A 207 3.64 -13.95 -6.78
N MET A 208 4.79 -13.47 -6.31
CA MET A 208 5.27 -13.66 -4.94
C MET A 208 4.30 -13.06 -3.90
N LEU A 209 3.65 -11.94 -4.22
CA LEU A 209 2.70 -11.26 -3.34
C LEU A 209 1.27 -11.81 -3.42
N SER A 210 1.00 -12.81 -4.28
CA SER A 210 -0.34 -13.36 -4.44
C SER A 210 -0.87 -13.96 -3.12
N GLY A 211 -2.01 -13.46 -2.66
CA GLY A 211 -2.63 -13.89 -1.39
C GLY A 211 -1.90 -13.42 -0.12
N SER A 212 -0.85 -12.59 -0.24
CA SER A 212 -0.06 -12.12 0.89
C SER A 212 -0.79 -11.12 1.80
N GLY A 213 -1.90 -10.52 1.35
CA GLY A 213 -2.51 -9.39 2.05
C GLY A 213 -1.82 -8.04 1.81
N LEU A 214 -0.84 -7.99 0.91
CA LEU A 214 -0.25 -6.76 0.41
C LEU A 214 -0.88 -6.34 -0.92
N ALA A 215 -0.93 -5.03 -1.15
CA ALA A 215 -1.31 -4.45 -2.44
C ALA A 215 -0.16 -3.59 -2.99
N LEU A 216 0.14 -3.78 -4.27
CA LEU A 216 1.20 -3.09 -5.00
C LEU A 216 0.62 -2.07 -5.97
N PHE A 217 1.21 -0.88 -6.00
CA PHE A 217 0.84 0.22 -6.87
C PHE A 217 2.04 0.72 -7.64
N LYS A 218 1.81 1.16 -8.87
CA LYS A 218 2.79 1.83 -9.72
C LYS A 218 2.45 3.30 -9.84
N GLY A 219 3.41 4.16 -9.53
CA GLY A 219 3.30 5.60 -9.73
C GLY A 219 3.41 5.94 -11.22
N THR A 220 2.65 6.93 -11.66
CA THR A 220 2.84 7.58 -12.96
C THR A 220 3.69 8.83 -12.81
N GLY A 221 4.33 9.28 -13.90
CA GLY A 221 5.08 10.54 -14.04
C GLY A 221 5.37 11.33 -12.75
N THR A 222 4.45 12.24 -12.38
CA THR A 222 4.59 13.18 -11.25
C THR A 222 4.17 12.63 -9.88
N PHE A 223 3.95 11.33 -9.75
CA PHE A 223 3.50 10.63 -8.53
C PHE A 223 2.14 11.12 -7.97
N ASN A 224 1.35 11.75 -8.83
CA ASN A 224 -0.01 12.21 -8.53
C ASN A 224 -1.09 11.23 -9.02
N VAL A 225 -0.70 10.09 -9.59
CA VAL A 225 -1.59 8.97 -9.88
C VAL A 225 -0.90 7.67 -9.53
N TRP A 226 -1.58 6.82 -8.78
CA TRP A 226 -1.13 5.48 -8.41
C TRP A 226 -2.07 4.42 -8.98
N LEU A 227 -1.52 3.50 -9.76
CA LEU A 227 -2.27 2.44 -10.42
C LEU A 227 -2.04 1.13 -9.70
N ARG A 228 -3.11 0.49 -9.22
CA ARG A 228 -3.06 -0.83 -8.60
C ARG A 228 -2.58 -1.84 -9.63
N MET A 229 -1.57 -2.61 -9.25
CA MET A 229 -1.01 -3.67 -10.06
C MET A 229 -1.69 -5.00 -9.74
N GLN A 230 -2.09 -5.74 -10.77
CA GLN A 230 -2.71 -7.07 -10.64
C GLN A 230 -2.25 -7.99 -11.77
N THR A 231 -2.11 -9.28 -11.49
CA THR A 231 -1.93 -10.29 -12.54
C THR A 231 -3.26 -10.51 -13.27
N GLN A 232 -3.24 -10.53 -14.60
CA GLN A 232 -4.41 -10.90 -15.42
C GLN A 232 -4.35 -12.35 -15.92
N GLY A 233 -3.21 -13.01 -15.70
CA GLY A 233 -2.54 -13.56 -16.87
C GLY A 233 -2.59 -15.06 -17.01
N ASP A 234 -1.75 -15.80 -17.75
CA ASP A 234 -0.87 -15.52 -18.88
C ASP A 234 0.40 -14.66 -18.67
N GLY A 235 0.74 -14.32 -17.42
CA GLY A 235 1.93 -13.52 -17.13
C GLY A 235 1.83 -12.04 -17.53
N LYS A 236 0.64 -11.52 -17.86
CA LYS A 236 0.39 -10.08 -18.03
C LYS A 236 0.05 -9.38 -16.71
N VAL A 237 0.43 -8.11 -16.66
CA VAL A 237 0.12 -7.17 -15.57
C VAL A 237 -0.93 -6.18 -16.04
N SER A 238 -1.92 -5.93 -15.20
CA SER A 238 -2.87 -4.84 -15.36
C SER A 238 -2.68 -3.74 -14.34
N LEU A 239 -3.03 -2.55 -14.79
CA LEU A 239 -2.94 -1.31 -14.03
C LEU A 239 -4.34 -0.72 -13.94
N ASN A 240 -4.91 -0.74 -12.75
CA ASN A 240 -6.26 -0.24 -12.50
C ASN A 240 -6.18 0.96 -11.56
N ARG A 241 -6.85 2.05 -11.92
CA ARG A 241 -6.99 3.18 -10.99
C ARG A 241 -7.97 2.82 -9.88
N CYS A 242 -7.74 3.38 -8.70
CA CYS A 242 -8.68 3.28 -7.58
C CYS A 242 -10.02 4.01 -7.85
N PHE A 243 -10.03 4.99 -8.76
CA PHE A 243 -11.13 5.91 -9.05
C PHE A 243 -11.27 6.16 -10.55
#